data_AF-A0A7C7EAX4-F1
#
_entry.id   AF-A0A7C7EAX4-F1
#
_cell.length_a   1.000
_cell.length_b   1.000
_cell.length_c   1.000
_cell.angle_alpha   90.00
_cell.angle_beta   90.00
_cell.angle_gamma   90.00
#
_symmetry.space_group_name_H-M   'P 1'
#
loop_
_entity.id
_entity.type
_entity.pdbx_description
1 polymer ?
#
loop_
_entity_poly.entity_id
_entity_poly.type
_entity_poly.pdbx_seq_one_letter_code
_entity_poly.pdbx_strand_id
1 'polypeptide(L)'
;MSKIRQKTFDAQMAAKSLIIYRNLLENHIVKKFVQILENALRETPDPHLVSDYHDFFSSLVVESETYKGPSVGNIWRDYILNLILLDENPFSLRCEKSGLDGVEQPLIKLTERDLTSLQLLYDFDFIFPVYRM
;
A
#
# COMPACT_ATOMS: atom_id res chain seq x y z
N MET A 1 -16.25 15.74 6.70
CA MET A 1 -15.99 14.81 5.57
C MET A 1 -16.64 13.48 5.87
N SER A 2 -17.11 12.73 4.86
CA SER A 2 -17.61 11.37 5.10
C SER A 2 -16.47 10.48 5.62
N LYS A 3 -16.79 9.48 6.45
CA LYS A 3 -15.80 8.54 7.03
C LYS A 3 -14.94 7.86 5.95
N ILE A 4 -15.54 7.59 4.79
CA ILE A 4 -14.83 7.00 3.64
C ILE A 4 -13.84 7.99 3.02
N ARG A 5 -14.24 9.25 2.80
CA ARG A 5 -13.35 10.28 2.24
C ARG A 5 -12.15 10.56 3.15
N GLN A 6 -12.35 10.56 4.47
CA GLN A 6 -11.25 10.70 5.42
C GLN A 6 -10.27 9.53 5.32
N LYS A 7 -10.76 8.29 5.31
CA LYS A 7 -9.92 7.11 5.13
C LYS A 7 -9.13 7.14 3.81
N THR A 8 -9.77 7.55 2.71
CA THR A 8 -9.11 7.70 1.41
C THR A 8 -7.99 8.75 1.47
N PHE A 9 -8.25 9.88 2.14
CA PHE A 9 -7.25 10.93 2.35
C PHE A 9 -6.08 10.44 3.20
N ASP A 10 -6.36 9.78 4.32
CA ASP A 10 -5.33 9.26 5.23
C ASP A 10 -4.44 8.24 4.52
N ALA A 11 -5.02 7.30 3.76
CA ALA A 11 -4.26 6.34 2.97
C ALA A 11 -3.43 7.02 1.86
N GLN A 12 -3.96 8.05 1.20
CA GLN A 12 -3.22 8.79 0.19
C GLN A 12 -2.00 9.49 0.81
N MET A 13 -2.19 10.14 1.97
CA MET A 13 -1.10 10.80 2.68
C MET A 13 -0.07 9.80 3.18
N ALA A 14 -0.51 8.66 3.73
CA ALA A 14 0.35 7.57 4.16
C ALA A 14 1.26 7.09 3.02
N ALA A 15 0.68 6.78 1.84
CA ALA A 15 1.43 6.36 0.66
C ALA A 15 2.44 7.43 0.21
N LYS A 16 2.02 8.69 0.07
CA LYS A 16 2.90 9.77 -0.39
C LYS A 16 4.03 10.10 0.58
N SER A 17 3.82 9.81 1.87
CA SER A 17 4.78 10.10 2.92
C SER A 17 5.96 9.13 3.00
N LEU A 18 5.89 7.94 2.38
CA LEU A 18 6.92 6.90 2.48
C LEU A 18 8.32 7.37 2.07
N ILE A 19 9.33 6.94 2.83
CA ILE A 19 10.75 7.26 2.65
C ILE A 19 11.57 5.98 2.47
N ILE A 20 11.57 5.09 3.46
CA ILE A 20 12.31 3.82 3.46
C ILE A 20 11.69 2.85 2.47
N TYR A 21 10.36 2.70 2.53
CA TYR A 21 9.60 1.80 1.67
C TYR A 21 9.06 2.52 0.41
N ARG A 22 9.70 3.60 -0.02
CA ARG A 22 9.22 4.42 -1.15
C ARG A 22 9.17 3.63 -2.46
N ASN A 23 10.06 2.65 -2.63
CA ASN A 23 10.12 1.79 -3.81
C ASN A 23 8.83 0.99 -4.02
N LEU A 24 8.05 0.73 -2.96
CA LEU A 24 6.73 0.08 -3.10
C LEU A 24 5.79 0.89 -3.99
N LEU A 25 5.95 2.22 -4.06
CA LEU A 25 5.17 3.09 -4.94
C LEU A 25 5.53 2.93 -6.43
N GLU A 26 6.63 2.23 -6.74
CA GLU A 26 7.01 1.94 -8.12
C GLU A 26 6.30 0.70 -8.66
N ASN A 27 5.80 -0.16 -7.77
CA ASN A 27 5.05 -1.36 -8.11
C ASN A 27 3.76 -1.02 -8.87
N HIS A 28 3.49 -1.75 -9.95
CA HIS A 28 2.38 -1.45 -10.86
C HIS A 28 0.99 -1.57 -10.20
N ILE A 29 0.78 -2.52 -9.28
CA ILE A 29 -0.50 -2.68 -8.55
C ILE A 29 -0.65 -1.58 -7.49
N VAL A 30 0.44 -1.25 -6.78
CA VAL A 30 0.43 -0.14 -5.79
C VAL A 30 0.18 1.20 -6.48
N LYS A 31 0.73 1.44 -7.67
CA LYS A 31 0.44 2.63 -8.49
C LYS A 31 -1.05 2.77 -8.80
N LYS A 32 -1.68 1.68 -9.27
CA LYS A 32 -3.13 1.65 -9.52
C LYS A 32 -3.93 1.99 -8.27
N PHE A 33 -3.55 1.40 -7.12
CA PHE A 33 -4.17 1.71 -5.84
C PHE A 33 -4.07 3.21 -5.48
N VAL A 34 -2.86 3.78 -5.55
CA VAL A 34 -2.66 5.21 -5.23
C VAL A 34 -3.44 6.11 -6.20
N GLN A 35 -3.51 5.74 -7.47
CA GLN A 35 -4.30 6.46 -8.48
C GLN A 35 -5.80 6.42 -8.17
N ILE A 36 -6.34 5.27 -7.69
CA ILE A 36 -7.71 5.16 -7.20
C ILE A 36 -7.95 6.12 -6.04
N LEU A 37 -7.04 6.19 -5.06
CA LEU A 37 -7.16 7.12 -3.93
C LEU A 37 -7.17 8.58 -4.39
N GLU A 38 -6.30 8.93 -5.34
CA GLU A 38 -6.25 10.26 -5.96
C GLU A 38 -7.54 10.62 -6.69
N ASN A 39 -8.01 9.74 -7.56
CA ASN A 39 -9.22 9.94 -8.35
C ASN A 39 -10.46 10.04 -7.46
N ALA A 40 -10.54 9.24 -6.40
CA ALA A 40 -11.66 9.25 -5.44
C ALA A 40 -11.73 10.53 -4.57
N LEU A 41 -10.62 11.28 -4.44
CA LEU A 41 -10.58 12.52 -3.66
C LEU A 41 -10.86 13.78 -4.49
N ARG A 42 -10.87 13.67 -5.83
CA ARG A 42 -11.20 14.76 -6.75
C ARG A 42 -12.61 15.27 -6.50
N GLU A 43 -12.80 16.58 -6.69
CA GLU A 43 -14.13 17.20 -6.56
C GLU A 43 -15.04 16.82 -7.72
N THR A 44 -14.46 16.67 -8.92
CA THR A 44 -15.15 16.17 -10.11
C THR A 44 -15.03 14.65 -10.19
N PRO A 45 -16.15 13.90 -10.29
CA PRO A 45 -16.10 12.45 -10.47
C PRO A 45 -15.27 12.07 -11.71
N ASP A 46 -14.35 11.13 -11.53
CA ASP A 46 -13.58 10.56 -12.63
C ASP A 46 -14.38 9.39 -13.24
N PRO A 47 -14.77 9.45 -14.53
CA PRO A 47 -15.52 8.38 -15.18
C PRO A 47 -14.73 7.06 -15.25
N HIS A 48 -13.40 7.10 -15.13
CA HIS A 48 -12.55 5.92 -15.16
C HIS A 48 -12.39 5.25 -13.79
N LEU A 49 -12.82 5.87 -12.68
CA LEU A 49 -12.59 5.36 -11.32
C LEU A 49 -13.11 3.94 -11.12
N VAL A 50 -14.28 3.62 -11.70
CA VAL A 50 -14.85 2.26 -11.64
C VAL A 50 -13.99 1.27 -12.43
N SER A 51 -13.52 1.65 -13.62
CA SER A 51 -12.61 0.83 -14.43
C SER A 51 -11.29 0.60 -13.70
N ASP A 52 -10.67 1.66 -13.19
CA ASP A 52 -9.40 1.61 -12.44
C ASP A 52 -9.51 0.67 -11.23
N TYR A 53 -10.63 0.72 -10.51
CA TYR A 53 -10.93 -0.18 -9.40
C TYR A 53 -10.96 -1.64 -9.85
N HIS A 54 -11.69 -1.97 -10.92
CA HIS A 54 -11.76 -3.33 -11.44
C HIS A 54 -10.41 -3.81 -12.01
N ASP A 55 -9.66 -2.93 -12.67
CA ASP A 55 -8.32 -3.22 -13.20
C ASP A 55 -7.28 -3.45 -12.11
N PHE A 56 -7.43 -2.78 -10.96
CA PHE A 56 -6.62 -3.02 -9.76
C PHE A 56 -6.91 -4.40 -9.17
N PHE A 57 -8.19 -4.74 -8.94
CA PHE A 57 -8.57 -6.04 -8.39
C PHE A 57 -8.24 -7.19 -9.34
N SER A 58 -8.41 -7.01 -10.64
CA SER A 58 -8.00 -7.99 -11.65
C SER A 58 -6.50 -8.30 -11.56
N SER A 59 -5.66 -7.27 -11.45
CA SER A 59 -4.20 -7.47 -11.26
C SER A 59 -3.87 -8.17 -9.95
N LEU A 60 -4.56 -7.85 -8.84
CA LEU A 60 -4.36 -8.56 -7.57
C LEU A 60 -4.71 -10.04 -7.64
N VAL A 61 -5.81 -10.39 -8.33
CA VAL A 61 -6.21 -11.79 -8.50
C VAL A 61 -5.15 -12.55 -9.28
N VAL A 62 -4.70 -12.03 -10.43
CA VAL A 62 -3.65 -12.66 -11.26
C VAL A 62 -2.37 -12.86 -10.45
N GLU A 63 -1.95 -11.85 -9.70
CA GLU A 63 -0.75 -11.93 -8.87
C GLU A 63 -0.88 -12.99 -7.76
N SER A 64 -2.05 -13.08 -7.14
CA SER A 64 -2.32 -14.05 -6.07
C SER A 64 -2.22 -15.51 -6.53
N GLU A 65 -2.46 -15.80 -7.81
CA GLU A 65 -2.31 -17.16 -8.37
C GLU A 65 -0.84 -17.62 -8.38
N THR A 66 0.10 -16.68 -8.40
CA THR A 66 1.54 -16.97 -8.40
C THR A 66 2.13 -17.04 -6.98
N TYR A 67 1.43 -16.49 -6.00
CA TYR A 67 1.87 -16.46 -4.61
C TYR A 67 1.69 -17.83 -3.95
N LYS A 68 2.77 -18.35 -3.37
CA LYS A 68 2.81 -19.66 -2.69
C LYS A 68 2.99 -19.56 -1.17
N GLY A 69 3.03 -18.35 -0.63
CA GLY A 69 3.19 -18.12 0.80
C GLY A 69 1.87 -18.32 1.57
N PRO A 70 1.93 -18.24 2.91
CA PRO A 70 0.73 -18.31 3.75
C PRO A 70 -0.17 -17.08 3.51
N SER A 71 -1.46 -17.31 3.29
CA SER A 71 -2.45 -16.24 3.28
C SER A 71 -2.80 -15.86 4.72
N VAL A 72 -2.59 -14.59 5.07
CA VAL A 72 -2.79 -14.06 6.43
C VAL A 72 -4.02 -13.17 6.51
N GLY A 73 -4.47 -12.61 5.38
CA GLY A 73 -5.66 -11.77 5.32
C GLY A 73 -6.45 -11.94 4.02
N ASN A 74 -6.42 -10.90 3.20
CA ASN A 74 -7.02 -10.89 1.87
C ASN A 74 -5.91 -10.66 0.83
N ILE A 75 -6.25 -10.83 -0.45
CA ILE A 75 -5.28 -10.72 -1.56
C ILE A 75 -4.51 -9.38 -1.57
N TRP A 76 -5.09 -8.28 -1.10
CA TRP A 76 -4.40 -7.00 -0.98
C TRP A 76 -3.41 -6.96 0.19
N ARG A 77 -3.86 -7.42 1.36
CA ARG A 77 -3.04 -7.50 2.58
C ARG A 77 -1.84 -8.41 2.39
N ASP A 78 -2.07 -9.58 1.82
CA ASP A 78 -1.02 -10.55 1.51
C ASP A 78 -0.03 -9.95 0.50
N TYR A 79 -0.54 -9.19 -0.49
CA TYR A 79 0.30 -8.49 -1.46
C TYR A 79 1.21 -7.43 -0.82
N ILE A 80 0.67 -6.55 0.03
CA ILE A 80 1.46 -5.54 0.74
C ILE A 80 2.53 -6.19 1.62
N LEU A 81 2.18 -7.24 2.37
CA LEU A 81 3.15 -7.96 3.19
C LEU A 81 4.27 -8.57 2.35
N ASN A 82 3.94 -9.18 1.21
CA ASN A 82 4.94 -9.74 0.31
C ASN A 82 5.88 -8.67 -0.24
N LEU A 83 5.37 -7.49 -0.62
CA LEU A 83 6.21 -6.38 -1.06
C LEU A 83 7.16 -5.91 0.05
N ILE A 84 6.69 -5.79 1.29
CA ILE A 84 7.52 -5.39 2.44
C ILE A 84 8.64 -6.41 2.70
N LEU A 85 8.33 -7.71 2.60
CA LEU A 85 9.27 -8.80 2.84
C LEU A 85 10.38 -8.88 1.79
N LEU A 86 10.06 -8.56 0.54
CA LEU A 86 10.98 -8.65 -0.60
C LEU A 86 11.76 -7.35 -0.86
N ASP A 87 11.48 -6.29 -0.11
CA ASP A 87 12.08 -4.98 -0.33
C ASP A 87 13.49 -4.86 0.27
N GLU A 88 14.50 -4.84 -0.61
CA GLU A 88 15.88 -4.50 -0.29
C GLU A 88 16.05 -2.97 -0.14
N ASN A 89 15.52 -2.41 0.94
CA ASN A 89 15.60 -0.99 1.27
C ASN A 89 16.82 -0.63 2.14
N PRO A 90 17.10 0.67 2.38
CA PRO A 90 18.24 1.09 3.18
C PRO A 90 18.29 0.51 4.60
N PHE A 91 17.13 0.17 5.19
CA PHE A 91 17.08 -0.47 6.51
C PHE A 91 17.47 -1.95 6.43
N SER A 92 16.91 -2.73 5.50
CA SER A 92 17.26 -4.14 5.34
C SER A 92 18.73 -4.33 4.96
N LEU A 93 19.25 -3.51 4.03
CA LEU A 93 20.66 -3.51 3.66
C LEU A 93 21.61 -3.16 4.83
N ARG A 94 21.19 -2.24 5.72
CA ARG A 94 21.99 -1.90 6.92
C ARG A 94 21.96 -3.05 7.93
N CYS A 95 20.80 -3.67 8.13
CA CYS A 95 20.67 -4.85 8.98
C CYS A 95 21.55 -6.00 8.48
N GLU A 96 21.59 -6.25 7.17
CA GLU A 96 22.45 -7.29 6.58
C GLU A 96 23.94 -7.01 6.85
N LYS A 97 24.38 -5.76 6.67
CA LYS A 97 25.80 -5.39 6.80
C LYS A 97 26.33 -5.42 8.23
N SER A 98 25.53 -4.97 9.20
CA SER A 98 26.01 -4.69 10.57
C SER A 98 25.14 -5.27 11.68
N GLY A 99 24.14 -6.08 11.34
CA GLY A 99 23.11 -6.50 12.28
C GLY A 99 22.21 -5.34 12.71
N LEU A 100 21.18 -5.63 13.51
CA LEU A 100 20.24 -4.63 14.01
C LEU A 100 20.92 -3.63 14.96
N ASP A 101 21.89 -4.08 15.76
CA ASP A 101 22.64 -3.23 16.70
C ASP A 101 23.51 -2.17 16.00
N GLY A 102 23.86 -2.40 14.74
CA GLY A 102 24.61 -1.46 13.90
C GLY A 102 23.74 -0.43 13.17
N VAL A 103 22.42 -0.49 13.32
CA VAL A 103 21.49 0.45 12.68
C VAL A 103 21.36 1.71 13.53
N GLU A 104 21.62 2.85 12.90
CA GLU A 104 21.50 4.15 13.56
C GLU A 104 20.04 4.47 13.93
N GLN A 105 19.82 5.04 15.12
CA GLN A 105 18.50 5.39 15.65
C GLN A 105 17.60 6.19 14.67
N PRO A 106 18.10 7.16 13.88
CA PRO A 106 17.28 7.85 12.90
C PRO A 106 16.68 6.91 11.83
N LEU A 107 17.44 5.92 11.37
CA LEU A 107 16.97 4.97 10.35
C LEU A 107 15.91 4.03 10.90
N ILE A 108 16.06 3.59 12.16
CA ILE A 108 15.03 2.82 12.87
C ILE A 108 13.72 3.61 12.93
N LYS A 109 13.77 4.87 13.40
CA LYS A 109 12.57 5.72 13.54
C LYS A 109 11.88 6.00 12.20
N LEU A 110 12.64 6.20 11.13
CA LEU A 110 12.07 6.37 9.78
C LEU A 110 11.38 5.09 9.31
N THR A 111 11.96 3.93 9.60
CA THR A 111 11.39 2.62 9.26
C THR A 111 10.10 2.37 10.04
N GLU A 112 10.08 2.61 11.36
CA GLU A 112 8.87 2.49 12.19
C GLU A 112 7.74 3.41 11.71
N ARG A 113 8.08 4.65 11.36
CA ARG A 113 7.12 5.60 10.80
C ARG A 113 6.53 5.10 9.48
N ASP A 114 7.37 4.60 8.57
CA ASP A 114 6.89 4.04 7.31
C ASP A 114 6.03 2.79 7.52
N LEU A 115 6.39 1.90 8.44
CA LEU A 115 5.57 0.74 8.78
C LEU A 115 4.19 1.15 9.32
N THR A 116 4.12 2.24 10.09
CA THR A 116 2.83 2.83 10.53
C THR A 116 2.01 3.33 9.35
N SER A 117 2.64 4.01 8.38
CA SER A 117 1.97 4.43 7.14
C SER A 117 1.52 3.23 6.30
N LEU A 118 2.34 2.20 6.16
CA LEU A 118 2.02 0.98 5.44
C LEU A 118 0.87 0.20 6.09
N GLN A 119 0.76 0.24 7.42
CA GLN A 119 -0.37 -0.34 8.12
C GLN A 119 -1.70 0.31 7.70
N LEU A 120 -1.73 1.63 7.48
CA LEU A 120 -2.92 2.31 6.96
C LEU A 120 -3.29 1.83 5.54
N LEU A 121 -2.31 1.51 4.71
CA LEU A 121 -2.56 0.94 3.38
C LEU A 121 -3.03 -0.51 3.48
N TYR A 122 -2.38 -1.31 4.33
CA TYR A 122 -2.73 -2.70 4.61
C TYR A 122 -4.17 -2.85 5.13
N ASP A 123 -4.58 -1.97 6.05
CA ASP A 123 -5.92 -1.95 6.62
C ASP A 123 -6.95 -1.22 5.75
N PHE A 124 -6.54 -0.68 4.60
CA PHE A 124 -7.46 -0.02 3.69
C PHE A 124 -8.49 -1.02 3.16
N ASP A 125 -9.74 -0.79 3.55
CA ASP A 125 -10.86 -1.64 3.18
C ASP A 125 -11.60 -1.03 1.99
N PHE A 126 -11.70 -1.82 0.93
CA PHE A 126 -12.22 -1.41 -0.37
C PHE A 126 -13.74 -1.49 -0.47
N ILE A 127 -14.50 -1.53 0.64
CA ILE A 127 -15.96 -1.62 0.61
C ILE A 127 -16.55 -0.43 -0.16
N PHE A 128 -16.68 -0.60 -1.46
CA PHE A 128 -17.59 0.09 -2.33
C PHE A 128 -18.94 -0.61 -2.18
N PRO A 129 -20.02 0.13 -1.89
CA PRO A 129 -21.35 -0.45 -1.97
C PRO A 129 -21.63 -0.74 -3.44
N VAL A 130 -21.39 -1.98 -3.88
CA VAL A 130 -21.71 -2.43 -5.25
C VAL A 130 -23.23 -2.47 -5.51
N TYR A 131 -24.07 -2.12 -4.52
CA TYR A 131 -25.52 -2.10 -4.68
C TYR A 131 -26.17 -0.90 -3.99
N ARG A 132 -26.09 0.28 -4.61
CA ARG A 132 -27.14 1.32 -4.59
C ARG A 132 -27.03 2.17 -5.87
N MET A 133 -27.34 1.55 -7.01
CA MET A 133 -27.98 2.26 -8.12
C MET A 133 -29.47 2.00 -8.04
#